data_AF-A0A2V9BHY9-F1
#
_entry.id   AF-A0A2V9BHY9-F1
#
_cell.length_a   1.000
_cell.length_b   1.000
_cell.length_c   1.000
_cell.angle_alpha   90.00
_cell.angle_beta   90.00
_cell.angle_gamma   90.00
#
_symmetry.space_group_name_H-M   'P 1'
#
loop_
_entity.id
_entity.type
_entity.pdbx_description
1 polymer ?
#
loop_
_entity_poly.entity_id
_entity_poly.type
_entity_poly.pdbx_seq_one_letter_code
_entity_poly.pdbx_strand_id
1 'polypeptide(L)'
;GATYDVVVSNSAGTVTSNAATLTVNAAATAPTITTQPVSQTVTAGQTATFSVTAAGTAPLSYQWQKNGANISGATSASYTTPATTSTDNGATYDVVVSNSAGTVTSNATTLTVN
;
A
#
# COMPACT_ATOMS: atom_id res chain seq x y z
N GLY A 1 -10.50 -23.05 12.92
CA GLY A 1 -11.83 -23.03 12.28
C GLY A 1 -12.79 -23.80 13.15
N ALA A 2 -14.05 -23.40 13.20
CA ALA A 2 -15.11 -24.18 13.84
C ALA A 2 -15.77 -25.07 12.79
N THR A 3 -16.12 -26.30 13.13
CA THR A 3 -16.86 -27.21 12.23
C THR A 3 -18.30 -27.29 12.68
N TYR A 4 -19.23 -27.17 11.73
CA TYR A 4 -20.67 -27.25 11.97
C TYR A 4 -21.24 -28.42 11.17
N ASP A 5 -22.03 -29.27 11.79
CA ASP A 5 -22.88 -30.25 11.13
C ASP A 5 -24.34 -30.01 11.49
N VAL A 6 -25.24 -30.58 10.68
CA VAL A 6 -26.67 -30.49 10.89
C VAL A 6 -27.19 -31.90 11.16
N VAL A 7 -27.87 -32.06 12.29
CA VAL A 7 -28.54 -33.30 12.66
C VAL A 7 -30.03 -33.16 12.34
N VAL A 8 -30.55 -34.03 11.48
CA VAL A 8 -31.98 -34.09 11.12
C VAL A 8 -32.56 -35.38 11.67
N SER A 9 -33.64 -35.29 12.46
CA SER A 9 -34.30 -36.45 13.08
C SER A 9 -35.80 -36.48 12.84
N ASN A 10 -36.35 -37.70 12.81
CA ASN A 10 -37.78 -37.98 12.88
C ASN A 10 -38.04 -39.24 13.71
N SER A 11 -39.30 -39.68 13.82
CA SER A 11 -39.68 -40.85 14.64
C SER A 11 -39.06 -42.18 14.20
N ALA A 12 -38.47 -42.24 13.00
CA ALA A 12 -37.82 -43.43 12.45
C ALA A 12 -36.29 -43.40 12.59
N GLY A 13 -35.68 -42.28 12.98
CA GLY A 13 -34.24 -42.18 13.21
C GLY A 13 -33.66 -40.79 12.93
N THR A 14 -32.34 -40.74 12.89
CA THR A 14 -31.56 -39.50 12.76
C THR A 14 -30.46 -39.66 11.72
N VAL A 15 -30.21 -38.62 10.92
CA VAL A 15 -29.06 -38.51 10.03
C VAL A 15 -28.30 -37.21 10.31
N THR A 16 -26.97 -37.27 10.26
CA THR A 16 -26.09 -36.09 10.44
C THR A 16 -25.45 -35.74 9.10
N SER A 17 -25.41 -34.46 8.75
CA SER A 17 -24.74 -33.96 7.54
C SER A 17 -23.22 -34.12 7.63
N ASN A 18 -22.53 -33.95 6.52
CA ASN A 18 -21.08 -33.71 6.57
C ASN A 18 -20.78 -32.40 7.32
N ALA A 19 -19.63 -32.36 7.99
CA ALA A 19 -19.16 -31.17 8.68
C ALA A 19 -18.72 -30.09 7.68
N ALA A 20 -19.22 -28.86 7.86
CA ALA A 20 -18.78 -27.65 7.18
C ALA A 20 -17.78 -26.90 8.05
N THR A 21 -16.64 -26.51 7.49
CA THR A 21 -15.60 -25.76 8.20
C THR A 21 -15.80 -24.25 8.01
N LEU A 22 -16.00 -23.53 9.11
CA LEU A 22 -15.93 -22.07 9.17
C LEU A 22 -14.50 -21.64 9.48
N THR A 23 -13.92 -20.86 8.58
CA THR A 23 -12.63 -20.19 8.79
C THR A 23 -12.89 -18.70 9.01
N VAL A 24 -12.49 -18.18 10.16
CA VAL A 24 -12.46 -16.73 10.43
C VAL A 24 -11.06 -16.25 10.11
N ASN A 25 -10.92 -15.48 9.04
CA ASN A 25 -9.65 -14.87 8.67
C ASN A 25 -9.40 -13.65 9.58
N ALA A 26 -8.15 -13.45 9.99
CA ALA A 26 -7.77 -12.24 10.71
C ALA A 26 -8.11 -10.99 9.86
N ALA A 27 -8.62 -9.94 10.50
CA ALA A 27 -8.94 -8.70 9.82
C ALA A 27 -7.67 -8.10 9.20
N ALA A 28 -7.77 -7.63 7.95
CA ALA A 28 -6.67 -6.94 7.30
C ALA A 28 -6.39 -5.61 8.03
N THR A 29 -5.11 -5.30 8.24
CA THR A 29 -4.63 -4.07 8.85
C THR A 29 -4.32 -3.05 7.76
N ALA A 30 -4.91 -1.87 7.83
CA ALA A 30 -4.67 -0.78 6.88
C ALA A 30 -3.19 -0.33 6.90
N PRO A 31 -2.68 0.26 5.81
CA PRO A 31 -1.28 0.63 5.74
C PRO A 31 -0.96 1.81 6.66
N THR A 32 0.25 1.80 7.22
CA THR A 32 0.83 2.90 8.00
C THR A 32 2.24 3.17 7.49
N ILE A 33 2.64 4.44 7.44
CA ILE A 33 3.99 4.83 7.01
C ILE A 33 4.89 4.91 8.23
N THR A 34 5.92 4.08 8.27
CA THR A 34 6.91 4.03 9.35
C THR A 34 8.13 4.89 9.06
N THR A 35 8.43 5.11 7.77
CA THR A 35 9.52 5.99 7.32
C THR A 35 9.01 6.86 6.18
N GLN A 36 9.06 8.18 6.39
CA GLN A 36 8.63 9.18 5.41
C GLN A 36 9.72 9.44 4.36
N PRO A 37 9.35 9.84 3.13
CA PRO A 37 10.32 10.33 2.16
C PRO A 37 10.93 11.67 2.64
N VAL A 38 12.16 11.93 2.22
CA VAL A 38 12.96 13.10 2.64
C VAL A 38 13.30 13.98 1.44
N SER A 39 13.38 15.30 1.65
CA SER A 39 13.69 16.26 0.57
C SER A 39 15.06 15.97 -0.04
N GLN A 40 15.17 16.19 -1.34
CA GLN A 40 16.39 15.93 -2.09
C GLN A 40 16.87 17.21 -2.75
N THR A 41 18.18 17.43 -2.74
CA THR A 41 18.83 18.51 -3.50
C THR A 41 19.80 17.89 -4.47
N VAL A 42 19.65 18.19 -5.75
CA VAL A 42 20.50 17.68 -6.83
C VAL A 42 20.87 18.80 -7.79
N THR A 43 21.92 18.60 -8.57
CA THR A 43 22.25 19.51 -9.69
C THR A 43 21.45 19.11 -10.92
N ALA A 44 21.07 20.07 -11.76
CA ALA A 44 20.42 19.77 -13.03
C ALA A 44 21.21 18.73 -13.85
N GLY A 45 20.49 17.77 -14.44
CA GLY A 45 21.04 16.61 -15.14
C GLY A 45 21.19 15.36 -14.27
N GLN A 46 21.19 15.51 -12.94
CA GLN A 46 21.27 14.37 -12.01
C GLN A 46 19.88 13.82 -11.67
N THR A 47 19.82 12.59 -11.16
CA THR A 47 18.60 11.97 -10.65
C THR A 47 18.49 12.15 -9.13
N ALA A 48 17.25 12.16 -8.62
CA ALA A 48 16.95 12.10 -7.20
C ALA A 48 16.19 10.81 -6.89
N THR A 49 16.41 10.21 -5.71
CA THR A 49 15.67 9.02 -5.27
C THR A 49 14.91 9.33 -3.99
N PHE A 50 13.61 9.04 -4.01
CA PHE A 50 12.73 9.08 -2.85
C PHE A 50 12.35 7.66 -2.45
N SER A 51 12.26 7.40 -1.14
CA SER A 51 11.87 6.09 -0.60
C SER A 51 10.89 6.25 0.55
N VAL A 52 10.02 5.25 0.72
CA VAL A 52 9.08 5.14 1.82
C VAL A 52 9.19 3.75 2.45
N THR A 53 8.90 3.63 3.74
CA THR A 53 8.66 2.33 4.38
C THR A 53 7.26 2.33 4.95
N ALA A 54 6.49 1.30 4.61
CA ALA A 54 5.13 1.13 5.08
C ALA A 54 4.92 -0.28 5.66
N ALA A 55 4.04 -0.37 6.65
CA ALA A 55 3.59 -1.61 7.26
C ALA A 55 2.08 -1.74 7.09
N GLY A 56 1.57 -2.97 7.01
CA GLY A 56 0.16 -3.28 6.83
C GLY A 56 -0.02 -4.70 6.29
N THR A 57 -1.26 -5.15 6.16
CA THR A 57 -1.53 -6.45 5.54
C THR A 57 -1.16 -6.40 4.05
N ALA A 58 -0.36 -7.37 3.59
CA ALA A 58 0.02 -7.49 2.19
C ALA A 58 -1.15 -7.97 1.31
N PRO A 59 -1.14 -7.69 -0.01
CA PRO A 59 -0.15 -6.89 -0.71
C PRO A 59 -0.34 -5.38 -0.47
N LEU A 60 0.79 -4.66 -0.32
CA LEU A 60 0.80 -3.19 -0.34
C LEU A 60 1.00 -2.72 -1.79
N SER A 61 0.19 -1.76 -2.21
CA SER A 61 0.33 -1.06 -3.49
C SER A 61 0.83 0.35 -3.24
N TYR A 62 1.68 0.86 -4.14
CA TYR A 62 2.26 2.20 -4.06
C TYR A 62 1.88 2.99 -5.31
N GLN A 63 1.74 4.30 -5.18
CA GLN A 63 1.64 5.22 -6.29
C GLN A 63 2.30 6.54 -5.93
N TRP A 64 3.43 6.85 -6.55
CA TRP A 64 4.09 8.15 -6.37
C TRP A 64 3.38 9.24 -7.15
N GLN A 65 3.36 10.42 -6.57
CA GLN A 65 2.80 11.63 -7.15
C GLN A 65 3.87 12.71 -7.26
N LYS A 66 3.77 13.52 -8.31
CA LYS A 66 4.52 14.77 -8.48
C LYS A 66 3.51 15.90 -8.53
N ASN A 67 3.62 16.87 -7.64
CA ASN A 67 2.71 18.01 -7.53
C ASN A 67 1.23 17.56 -7.43
N GLY A 68 0.95 16.47 -6.71
CA GLY A 68 -0.38 15.89 -6.56
C GLY A 68 -0.93 15.14 -7.78
N ALA A 69 -0.12 14.90 -8.81
CA ALA A 69 -0.49 14.10 -9.98
C ALA A 69 0.28 12.78 -10.02
N ASN A 70 -0.41 11.68 -10.32
CA ASN A 70 0.20 10.35 -10.41
C ASN A 70 1.32 10.29 -11.45
N ILE A 71 2.47 9.74 -11.05
CA ILE A 71 3.57 9.41 -11.94
C ILE A 71 3.31 8.01 -12.51
N SER A 72 3.12 7.92 -13.83
CA SER A 72 2.83 6.64 -14.49
C SER A 72 3.93 5.61 -14.22
N GLY A 73 3.54 4.40 -13.80
CA GLY A 73 4.45 3.29 -13.53
C GLY A 73 5.25 3.37 -12.23
N ALA A 74 5.11 4.44 -11.44
CA ALA A 74 5.83 4.60 -10.18
C ALA A 74 5.11 3.89 -9.02
N THR A 75 5.15 2.55 -9.03
CA THR A 75 4.38 1.68 -8.13
C THR A 75 5.22 0.91 -7.11
N SER A 76 6.48 1.31 -6.92
CA SER A 76 7.43 0.72 -5.98
C SER A 76 7.57 1.56 -4.70
N ALA A 77 8.10 0.96 -3.63
CA ALA A 77 8.43 1.67 -2.39
C ALA A 77 9.52 2.75 -2.55
N SER A 78 10.23 2.75 -3.68
CA SER A 78 11.17 3.81 -4.08
C SER A 78 10.84 4.33 -5.46
N TYR A 79 11.05 5.62 -5.67
CA TYR A 79 10.98 6.28 -6.97
C TYR A 79 12.25 7.07 -7.23
N THR A 80 12.87 6.83 -8.39
CA THR A 80 13.99 7.61 -8.88
C THR A 80 13.50 8.47 -10.04
N THR A 81 13.74 9.77 -9.96
CA THR A 81 13.37 10.71 -11.02
C THR A 81 14.14 10.41 -12.31
N PRO A 82 13.63 10.81 -13.48
CA PRO A 82 14.48 11.08 -14.64
C PRO A 82 15.57 12.13 -14.31
N ALA A 83 16.49 12.34 -15.24
CA ALA A 83 17.45 13.44 -15.15
C ALA A 83 16.70 14.76 -14.94
N THR A 84 16.99 15.42 -13.83
CA THR A 84 16.27 16.62 -13.39
C THR A 84 16.64 17.82 -14.24
N THR A 85 15.71 18.76 -14.34
CA THR A 85 15.89 20.05 -15.01
C THR A 85 15.58 21.18 -14.04
N SER A 86 15.94 22.41 -14.39
CA SER A 86 15.59 23.59 -13.58
C SER A 86 14.08 23.77 -13.40
N THR A 87 13.25 23.20 -14.30
CA THR A 87 11.78 23.24 -14.18
C THR A 87 11.23 22.29 -13.11
N ASP A 88 12.04 21.35 -12.65
CA ASP A 88 11.69 20.45 -11.55
C ASP A 88 11.96 21.07 -10.17
N ASN A 89 12.66 22.21 -10.11
CA ASN A 89 12.96 22.87 -8.85
C ASN A 89 11.68 23.29 -8.11
N GLY A 90 11.56 22.89 -6.85
CA GLY A 90 10.39 23.12 -6.02
C GLY A 90 9.25 22.13 -6.24
N ALA A 91 9.41 21.14 -7.14
CA ALA A 91 8.40 20.09 -7.29
C ALA A 91 8.26 19.29 -5.99
N THR A 92 7.03 18.96 -5.63
CA THR A 92 6.71 18.14 -4.46
C THR A 92 6.46 16.69 -4.86
N TYR A 93 6.95 15.77 -4.04
CA TYR A 93 6.72 14.34 -4.20
C TYR A 93 6.06 13.77 -2.95
N ASP A 94 5.08 12.91 -3.14
CA ASP A 94 4.43 12.12 -2.10
C ASP A 94 4.06 10.75 -2.65
N VAL A 95 3.72 9.81 -1.78
CA VAL A 95 3.31 8.47 -2.17
C VAL A 95 2.05 8.05 -1.44
N VAL A 96 1.12 7.50 -2.19
CA VAL A 96 -0.09 6.85 -1.68
C VAL A 96 0.19 5.36 -1.55
N VAL A 97 -0.01 4.82 -0.35
CA VAL A 97 0.13 3.39 -0.05
C VAL A 97 -1.23 2.81 0.31
N SER A 98 -1.63 1.73 -0.35
CA SER A 98 -2.95 1.11 -0.16
C SER A 98 -2.89 -0.41 -0.04
N ASN A 99 -3.91 -0.97 0.61
CA ASN A 99 -4.25 -2.39 0.58
C ASN A 99 -5.77 -2.57 0.67
N SER A 100 -6.24 -3.81 0.84
CA SER A 100 -7.68 -4.12 0.94
C SER A 100 -8.38 -3.50 2.17
N ALA A 101 -7.63 -3.09 3.19
CA ALA A 101 -8.16 -2.49 4.42
C ALA A 101 -8.17 -0.96 4.39
N GLY A 102 -7.41 -0.31 3.50
CA GLY A 102 -7.43 1.15 3.39
C GLY A 102 -6.20 1.73 2.69
N THR A 103 -6.05 3.04 2.87
CA THR A 103 -5.03 3.86 2.20
C THR A 103 -4.43 4.87 3.17
N VAL A 104 -3.15 5.19 3.00
CA VAL A 104 -2.42 6.25 3.69
C VAL A 104 -1.56 7.02 2.67
N THR A 105 -1.43 8.33 2.85
CA THR A 105 -0.55 9.17 2.02
C THR A 105 0.62 9.66 2.86
N SER A 106 1.81 9.72 2.27
CA SER A 106 3.01 10.25 2.94
C SER A 106 2.94 11.76 3.15
N ASN A 107 3.87 12.27 3.95
CA ASN A 107 4.17 13.69 3.92
C ASN A 107 4.69 14.06 2.52
N ALA A 108 4.38 15.27 2.06
CA ALA A 108 4.97 15.83 0.85
C ALA A 108 6.41 16.24 1.13
N THR A 109 7.30 15.90 0.22
CA THR A 109 8.72 16.24 0.24
C THR A 109 9.10 17.06 -0.98
N THR A 110 10.13 17.92 -0.90
CA THR A 110 10.50 18.84 -1.99
C THR A 110 11.78 18.39 -2.71
N LEU A 111 11.79 18.54 -4.03
CA LEU A 111 12.99 18.46 -4.85
C LEU A 111 13.56 19.86 -5.08
N THR A 112 14.82 20.08 -4.71
CA THR A 112 15.58 21.28 -5.05
C THR A 112 16.57 20.96 -6.15
N VAL A 113 16.59 21.77 -7.21
CA VAL A 113 17.53 21.64 -8.33
C VAL A 113 18.40 22.89 -8.41
N ASN A 114 19.72 22.70 -8.31
CA ASN A 114 20.75 23.74 -8.39
C ASN A 114 21.45 23.76 -9.76
#